data_AF-A0A8X6VHM9-F1
#
_entry.id   AF-A0A8X6VHM9-F1
#
_cell.length_a   1.000
_cell.length_b   1.000
_cell.length_c   1.000
_cell.angle_alpha   90.00
_cell.angle_beta   90.00
_cell.angle_gamma   90.00
#
_symmetry.space_group_name_H-M   'P 1'
#
loop_
_entity.id
_entity.type
_entity.pdbx_description
1 polymer ?
#
loop_
_entity_poly.entity_id
_entity_poly.type
_entity_poly.pdbx_seq_one_letter_code
_entity_poly.pdbx_strand_id
1 'polypeptide(L)' 'MQLLPWSAYSPDMSPIEHVWNLVGRRLARDPHPAASKDELLLRIQAIWNSLPQADIQNLFDSVPRRFAALIAARGGYTKY' A
#
# COMPACT_ATOMS: atom_id res chain seq x y z
N MET A 1 -12.62 -13.08 15.48
CA MET A 1 -12.04 -12.34 14.33
C MET A 1 -13.14 -12.15 13.30
N GLN A 2 -13.39 -10.92 12.86
CA GLN A 2 -14.37 -10.61 11.82
C GLN A 2 -13.60 -10.40 10.51
N LEU A 3 -13.92 -11.18 9.48
CA LEU A 3 -13.36 -11.01 8.14
C LEU A 3 -14.18 -9.95 7.40
N LEU A 4 -13.50 -9.01 6.75
CA LEU A 4 -14.16 -8.05 5.87
C LEU A 4 -14.49 -8.74 4.54
N PRO A 5 -15.69 -8.52 3.98
CA PRO A 5 -16.01 -9.01 2.64
C PRO A 5 -15.10 -8.32 1.62
N TRP A 6 -14.21 -9.09 1.00
CA TRP A 6 -13.26 -8.62 -0.01
C TRP A 6 -13.71 -9.06 -1.40
N SER A 7 -13.76 -8.13 -2.36
CA SER A 7 -14.05 -8.46 -3.75
C SER A 7 -12.84 -9.13 -4.42
N ALA A 8 -13.10 -10.15 -5.24
CA ALA A 8 -12.06 -10.74 -6.07
C ALA A 8 -11.46 -9.69 -7.02
N TYR A 9 -10.17 -9.83 -7.33
CA TYR A 9 -9.45 -8.98 -8.31
C TYR A 9 -9.39 -7.48 -7.99
N SER A 10 -9.43 -7.09 -6.71
CA SER A 10 -9.31 -5.68 -6.30
C SER A 10 -8.05 -5.39 -5.46
N PRO A 11 -6.83 -5.59 -6.00
CA PRO A 11 -5.59 -5.30 -5.26
C PRO A 11 -5.49 -3.82 -4.86
N ASP A 12 -6.03 -2.90 -5.68
CA ASP A 12 -6.04 -1.45 -5.45
C ASP A 12 -6.79 -1.04 -4.16
N MET A 13 -7.61 -1.95 -3.65
CA MET A 13 -8.41 -1.71 -2.46
C MET A 13 -7.64 -2.08 -1.19
N SER A 14 -6.60 -2.91 -1.33
CA SER A 14 -5.82 -3.48 -0.23
C SER A 14 -4.92 -2.43 0.40
N PRO A 15 -5.12 -2.07 1.68
CA PRO A 15 -4.25 -1.10 2.34
C PRO A 15 -2.78 -1.54 2.32
N ILE A 16 -2.50 -2.84 2.44
CA ILE A 16 -1.11 -3.33 2.42
C ILE A 16 -0.43 -3.11 1.07
N GLU A 17 -1.15 -3.20 -0.06
CA GLU A 17 -0.61 -2.92 -1.38
C GLU A 17 -0.22 -1.44 -1.52
N HIS A 18 -1.01 -0.54 -0.93
CA HIS A 18 -0.67 0.88 -0.91
C HIS A 18 0.58 1.17 -0.06
N VAL A 19 0.74 0.48 1.06
CA VAL A 19 1.95 0.58 1.89
C VAL A 19 3.17 0.07 1.12
N TRP A 20 3.07 -1.07 0.44
CA TRP A 20 4.14 -1.58 -0.43
C TRP A 20 4.49 -0.62 -1.56
N ASN A 21 3.50 0.04 -2.16
CA ASN A 21 3.75 1.09 -3.16
C ASN A 21 4.56 2.26 -2.56
N LEU A 22 4.24 2.70 -1.34
CA LEU A 22 5.02 3.74 -0.67
C LEU A 22 6.47 3.31 -0.41
N VAL A 23 6.69 2.09 0.05
CA VAL A 23 8.03 1.51 0.23
C VAL A 23 8.78 1.45 -1.09
N GLY A 24 8.17 0.91 -2.14
CA GLY A 24 8.75 0.79 -3.47
C GLY A 24 9.11 2.16 -4.09
N ARG A 25 8.26 3.17 -3.93
CA ARG A 25 8.55 4.55 -4.39
C ARG A 25 9.72 5.19 -3.65
N ARG A 26 9.85 4.94 -2.35
CA ARG A 26 11.00 5.46 -1.57
C ARG A 26 12.28 4.75 -1.98
N LEU A 27 12.24 3.43 -2.15
CA LEU A 27 13.38 2.65 -2.62
C LEU A 27 13.80 3.08 -4.03
N ALA A 28 12.87 3.32 -4.96
CA ALA A 28 13.16 3.74 -6.32
C ALA A 28 13.73 5.17 -6.43
N ARG A 29 13.53 6.00 -5.40
CA ARG A 29 14.13 7.34 -5.30
C ARG A 29 15.53 7.33 -4.71
N ASP A 30 15.95 6.20 -4.13
CA ASP A 30 17.31 6.05 -3.62
C ASP A 30 18.29 6.05 -4.81
N PRO A 31 19.22 7.01 -4.89
CA PRO A 31 20.16 7.08 -6.01
C PRO A 31 21.18 5.93 -6.01
N HIS A 32 21.34 5.20 -4.90
CA HIS A 32 22.27 4.09 -4.81
C HIS A 32 21.49 2.78 -4.84
N PRO A 33 21.54 1.96 -5.91
CA PRO A 33 20.91 0.65 -5.87
C PRO A 33 21.57 -0.24 -4.81
N ALA A 34 20.79 -1.14 -4.21
CA ALA A 34 21.34 -2.15 -3.29
C ALA A 34 22.26 -3.12 -4.07
N ALA A 35 23.44 -3.38 -3.54
CA ALA A 35 24.44 -4.25 -4.15
C ALA A 35 24.19 -5.74 -3.85
N SER A 36 23.33 -6.06 -2.89
CA SER A 36 22.99 -7.43 -2.50
C SER A 36 21.54 -7.57 -2.03
N LYS A 37 21.08 -8.82 -1.92
CA LYS A 37 19.76 -9.13 -1.35
C LYS A 37 19.66 -8.72 0.12
N ASP A 38 20.73 -8.92 0.90
CA ASP A 38 20.75 -8.57 2.33
C ASP A 38 20.66 -7.05 2.52
N GLU A 39 21.37 -6.30 1.68
CA GLU A 39 21.29 -4.84 1.68
C GLU A 39 19.89 -4.34 1.28
N LEU A 40 19.28 -4.97 0.27
CA LEU A 40 17.91 -4.65 -0.13
C LEU A 40 16.92 -4.90 1.01
N LEU A 41 17.05 -6.02 1.72
CA LEU A 41 16.20 -6.34 2.87
C LEU A 41 16.35 -5.32 4.00
N LEU A 42 17.57 -4.95 4.35
CA LEU A 42 17.84 -3.93 5.38
C LEU A 42 17.24 -2.57 4.99
N ARG A 43 17.35 -2.17 3.73
CA ARG A 43 16.78 -0.91 3.24
C ARG A 43 15.25 -0.93 3.26
N ILE A 44 14.63 -2.02 2.82
CA ILE A 44 13.18 -2.19 2.91
C ILE A 44 12.72 -2.08 4.37
N GLN A 45 13.42 -2.75 5.29
CA GLN A 45 13.10 -2.71 6.71
C GLN A 45 13.27 -1.30 7.31
N ALA A 46 14.34 -0.59 6.94
CA ALA A 46 14.54 0.79 7.37
C ALA A 46 13.43 1.72 6.86
N ILE A 47 13.08 1.61 5.57
CA ILE A 47 11.97 2.39 4.98
C ILE A 47 10.67 2.06 5.70
N TRP A 48 10.35 0.78 5.88
CA TRP A 48 9.16 0.32 6.58
C TRP A 48 9.05 0.91 7.99
N ASN A 49 10.12 0.83 8.77
CA ASN A 49 10.18 1.37 10.14
C ASN A 49 10.11 2.91 10.19
N SER A 50 10.49 3.58 9.11
CA SER A 50 10.42 5.05 8.98
C SER A 50 9.09 5.57 8.43
N LEU A 51 8.16 4.69 8.05
CA LEU A 51 6.86 5.11 7.52
C LEU A 51 6.12 5.93 8.60
N PRO A 52 5.73 7.19 8.30
CA PRO A 52 4.93 7.96 9.23
C PRO A 52 3.61 7.25 9.53
N GLN A 53 3.28 7.07 10.81
CA GLN A 53 2.01 6.46 11.21
C GLN A 53 0.80 7.23 10.64
N ALA A 54 0.95 8.55 10.42
CA ALA A 54 -0.06 9.38 9.77
C ALA A 54 -0.36 8.92 8.33
N ASP A 55 0.63 8.49 7.54
CA ASP A 55 0.42 7.98 6.19
C ASP A 55 -0.41 6.69 6.22
N ILE A 56 -0.13 5.83 7.20
CA ILE A 56 -0.86 4.58 7.44
C ILE A 56 -2.29 4.89 7.88
N GLN A 57 -2.48 5.81 8.83
CA GLN A 57 -3.81 6.18 9.33
C GLN A 57 -4.68 6.79 8.22
N ASN A 58 -4.13 7.73 7.45
CA ASN A 58 -4.82 8.36 6.32
C ASN A 58 -5.29 7.33 5.28
N LEU A 59 -4.50 6.27 5.09
CA LEU A 59 -4.88 5.17 4.21
C LEU A 59 -6.09 4.41 4.77
N PHE A 60 -6.07 4.02 6.04
CA PHE A 60 -7.21 3.35 6.70
C PHE A 60 -8.46 4.22 6.68
N ASP A 61 -8.34 5.51 6.97
CA ASP A 61 -9.45 6.46 6.94
C ASP A 61 -10.04 6.61 5.52
N SER A 62 -9.24 6.34 4.49
CA SER A 62 -9.69 6.37 3.09
C SER A 62 -10.46 5.11 2.66
N VAL A 63 -10.33 4.00 3.38
CA VAL A 63 -10.87 2.69 2.99
C VAL A 63 -12.39 2.71 2.75
N PRO A 64 -13.23 3.28 3.63
CA PRO A 64 -14.68 3.33 3.40
C PRO A 64 -15.04 4.04 2.08
N ARG A 65 -14.34 5.14 1.77
CA ARG A 65 -14.55 5.92 0.55
C ARG A 65 -14.05 5.18 -0.70
N ARG A 66 -12.96 4.41 -0.61
CA ARG A 66 -12.50 3.54 -1.70
C ARG A 66 -13.54 2.46 -1.98
N PHE A 67 -14.02 1.76 -0.95
CA PHE A 67 -15.07 0.75 -1.07
C PHE A 67 -16.36 1.29 -1.68
N ALA A 68 -16.82 2.46 -1.24
CA ALA A 68 -17.97 3.11 -1.84
C ALA A 68 -17.77 3.36 -3.35
N ALA A 69 -16.58 3.80 -3.76
CA ALA A 69 -16.25 4.00 -5.18
C ALA A 69 -16.24 2.68 -5.97
N LEU A 70 -15.70 1.60 -5.41
CA LEU A 70 -15.70 0.29 -6.06
C LEU A 70 -17.11 -0.29 -6.22
N ILE A 71 -17.95 -0.15 -5.18
CA ILE A 71 -19.35 -0.58 -5.23
C ILE A 71 -20.10 0.23 -6.31
N ALA A 72 -19.90 1.55 -6.35
CA ALA A 72 -20.48 2.41 -7.39
C ALA A 72 -20.01 2.04 -8.81
N ALA A 73 -18.74 1.64 -8.95
CA ALA A 73 -18.17 1.14 -10.19
C ALA A 73 -18.58 -0.32 -10.52
N ARG A 74 -19.39 -0.96 -9.66
CA ARG A 74 -19.79 -2.38 -9.77
C ARG A 74 -18.58 -3.32 -9.91
N GLY A 75 -17.50 -3.04 -9.20
CA GLY A 75 -16.24 -3.79 -9.28
C GLY A 75 -15.33 -3.39 -10.44
N GLY A 76 -15.70 -2.38 -11.23
CA GLY A 76 -14.85 -1.81 -12.29
C GLY A 76 -13.76 -0.87 -11.75
N TYR A 77 -12.99 -0.29 -12.68
CA TYR A 77 -11.89 0.61 -12.36
C TYR A 77 -12.33 1.83 -11.53
N THR A 78 -11.51 2.19 -10.55
CA THR A 78 -11.69 3.41 -9.76
C THR A 78 -10.48 4.32 -9.94
N LYS A 79 -10.57 5.56 -9.44
CA LYS A 79 -9.45 6.51 -9.45
C LYS A 79 -8.35 6.22 -8.41
N TYR A 80 -8.56 5.20 -7.57
CA TYR A 80 -7.72 4.88 -6.42
C TYR A 80 -6.70 3.80 -6.72
#